data_AF-A0A975FCS8-F1
#
_entry.id   AF-A0A975FCS8-F1
#
_cell.length_a   1.000
_cell.length_b   1.000
_cell.length_c   1.000
_cell.angle_alpha   90.00
_cell.angle_beta   90.00
_cell.angle_gamma   90.00
#
_symmetry.space_group_name_H-M   'P 1'
#
loop_
_entity.id
_entity.type
_entity.pdbx_description
1 polymer ?
#
loop_
_entity_poly.entity_id
_entity_poly.type
_entity_poly.pdbx_seq_one_letter_code
_entity_poly.pdbx_strand_id
1 'polypeptide(L)'
;MIIQRAEHPGSHERHLLRKVANPLFENALVLDDDNLLDAQRRDHDELVAFQAEFHQLLEAATTLKGTVESDVVLQLKDRFDRAYETASHLMDDQTPAKQAIRKLLSFIMMAVRQGAGNDAQAHHELDQEEMAREAHFSLLGSTLVADLLNPESPIQPDELIPTLLSSSKDELQLALQIFDEVQLLAMLTDGVKRLEHLQQNGIHVEEAWQTLAFMQGYAEFAGELGNSEKAQPVKE
;
A
#
# COMPACT_ATOMS: atom_id res chain seq x y z
N MET A 1 25.84 7.91 21.03
CA MET A 1 24.56 7.35 21.51
C MET A 1 24.20 6.32 20.45
N ILE A 2 24.09 5.04 20.79
CA ILE A 2 23.76 4.02 19.78
C ILE A 2 22.27 4.15 19.50
N ILE A 3 21.91 4.38 18.25
CA ILE A 3 20.53 4.63 17.86
C ILE A 3 19.88 3.30 17.54
N GLN A 4 18.68 3.10 18.07
CA GLN A 4 17.95 1.84 17.95
C GLN A 4 16.86 1.98 16.91
N ARG A 5 16.57 0.87 16.24
CA ARG A 5 15.44 0.75 15.33
C ARG A 5 14.14 1.00 16.07
N ALA A 6 13.18 1.61 15.40
CA ALA A 6 11.85 1.78 15.97
C ALA A 6 11.14 0.41 16.11
N GLU A 7 10.29 0.27 17.13
CA GLU A 7 9.41 -0.90 17.27
C GLU A 7 8.37 -0.95 16.14
N HIS A 8 7.88 0.23 15.75
CA HIS A 8 6.95 0.46 14.65
C HIS A 8 7.57 1.46 13.66
N PRO A 9 8.52 1.03 12.82
CA PRO A 9 9.19 1.91 11.86
C PRO A 9 8.21 2.41 10.80
N GLY A 10 8.40 3.64 10.31
CA GLY A 10 7.66 4.18 9.17
C GLY A 10 8.24 3.73 7.83
N SER A 11 7.72 4.27 6.72
CA SER A 11 8.09 3.85 5.38
C SER A 11 9.58 4.05 5.07
N HIS A 12 10.18 5.15 5.55
CA HIS A 12 11.58 5.46 5.29
C HIS A 12 12.51 4.52 6.04
N GLU A 13 12.28 4.28 7.33
CA GLU A 13 13.08 3.32 8.10
C GLU A 13 12.88 1.90 7.56
N ARG A 14 11.65 1.48 7.23
CA ARG A 14 11.41 0.16 6.61
C ARG A 14 12.20 -0.01 5.33
N HIS A 15 12.16 0.97 4.43
CA HIS A 15 12.89 0.90 3.16
C HIS A 15 14.40 0.94 3.34
N LEU A 16 14.91 1.77 4.26
CA LEU A 16 16.32 1.76 4.65
C LEU A 16 16.75 0.33 5.03
N LEU A 17 15.97 -0.32 5.91
CA LEU A 17 16.28 -1.67 6.38
C LEU A 17 16.23 -2.73 5.28
N ARG A 18 15.35 -2.59 4.27
CA ARG A 18 15.35 -3.48 3.08
C ARG A 18 16.66 -3.43 2.29
N LYS A 19 17.31 -2.25 2.26
CA LYS A 19 18.55 -1.99 1.52
C LYS A 19 19.81 -2.44 2.27
N VAL A 20 19.73 -2.57 3.59
CA VAL A 20 20.90 -2.87 4.43
C VAL A 20 21.44 -4.25 4.10
N ALA A 21 22.72 -4.31 3.71
CA ALA A 21 23.43 -5.54 3.35
C ALA A 21 22.69 -6.40 2.29
N ASN A 22 21.85 -5.79 1.47
CA ASN A 22 21.06 -6.48 0.46
C ASN A 22 21.70 -6.33 -0.93
N PRO A 23 22.33 -7.37 -1.47
CA PRO A 23 23.01 -7.32 -2.77
C PRO A 23 22.04 -7.13 -3.95
N LEU A 24 20.73 -7.31 -3.73
CA LEU A 24 19.74 -7.05 -4.76
C LEU A 24 19.64 -5.57 -5.10
N PHE A 25 20.11 -4.66 -4.25
CA PHE A 25 20.16 -3.21 -4.52
C PHE A 25 21.52 -2.82 -5.11
N GLU A 26 21.56 -1.86 -6.05
CA GLU A 26 22.81 -1.51 -6.76
C GLU A 26 23.88 -0.96 -5.83
N ASN A 27 23.45 -0.25 -4.80
CA ASN A 27 24.31 0.31 -3.77
C ASN A 27 23.84 -0.24 -2.42
N ALA A 28 24.15 -1.52 -2.16
CA ALA A 28 23.86 -2.15 -0.88
C ALA A 28 24.36 -1.25 0.25
N LEU A 29 23.43 -0.85 1.11
CA LEU A 29 23.68 0.18 2.11
C LEU A 29 24.28 -0.45 3.37
N VAL A 30 25.24 0.23 3.98
CA VAL A 30 25.74 -0.11 5.32
C VAL A 30 24.94 0.73 6.31
N LEU A 31 24.26 0.06 7.25
CA LEU A 31 23.50 0.77 8.28
C LEU A 31 24.47 1.52 9.21
N ASP A 32 24.18 2.80 9.45
CA ASP A 32 24.90 3.63 10.42
C ASP A 32 23.92 4.53 11.18
N ASP A 33 24.40 5.19 12.24
CA ASP A 33 23.57 6.03 13.09
C ASP A 33 22.99 7.23 12.31
N ASP A 34 23.70 7.74 11.30
CA ASP A 34 23.30 8.94 10.54
C ASP A 34 22.14 8.63 9.59
N ASN A 35 22.22 7.53 8.84
CA ASN A 35 21.15 7.14 7.91
C ASN A 35 19.90 6.62 8.64
N LEU A 36 20.07 5.96 9.79
CA LEU A 36 18.96 5.57 10.64
C LEU A 36 18.24 6.79 11.21
N LEU A 37 18.99 7.78 11.71
CA LEU A 37 18.42 9.05 12.19
C LEU A 37 17.67 9.81 11.10
N ASP A 38 18.24 9.89 9.90
CA ASP A 38 17.59 10.61 8.80
C ASP A 38 16.27 9.96 8.42
N ALA A 39 16.23 8.63 8.32
CA ALA A 39 15.01 7.88 8.05
C ALA A 39 13.95 8.08 9.14
N GLN A 40 14.35 7.94 10.41
CA GLN A 40 13.45 8.15 11.56
C GLN A 40 12.93 9.58 11.65
N ARG A 41 13.75 10.57 11.31
CA ARG A 41 13.32 11.97 11.24
C ARG A 41 12.25 12.17 10.17
N ARG A 42 12.42 11.61 8.97
CA ARG A 42 11.43 11.72 7.89
C ARG A 42 10.11 11.06 8.27
N ASP A 43 10.17 9.85 8.83
CA ASP A 43 9.00 9.15 9.34
C ASP A 43 8.27 9.97 10.44
N HIS A 44 9.03 10.65 11.31
CA HIS A 44 8.46 11.53 12.34
C HIS A 44 7.81 12.78 11.74
N ASP A 45 8.46 13.42 10.78
CA ASP A 45 7.92 14.60 10.10
C ASP A 45 6.60 14.27 9.38
N GLU A 46 6.51 13.10 8.74
CA GLU A 46 5.27 12.57 8.14
C GLU A 46 4.18 12.34 9.19
N LEU A 47 4.53 11.73 10.33
CA LEU A 47 3.57 11.51 11.42
C LEU A 47 3.01 12.83 11.98
N VAL A 48 3.86 13.84 12.18
CA VAL A 48 3.43 15.16 12.67
C VAL A 48 2.51 15.84 11.66
N ALA A 49 2.84 15.79 10.37
CA ALA A 49 2.00 16.32 9.31
C ALA A 49 0.62 15.63 9.29
N PHE A 50 0.61 14.30 9.31
CA PHE A 50 -0.62 13.52 9.37
C PHE A 50 -1.47 13.86 10.59
N GLN A 51 -0.87 13.96 11.77
CA GLN A 51 -1.62 14.30 12.99
C GLN A 51 -2.30 15.66 12.85
N ALA A 52 -1.62 16.68 12.31
CA ALA A 52 -2.22 18.00 12.10
C ALA A 52 -3.40 17.94 11.11
N GLU A 53 -3.24 17.24 9.99
CA GLU A 53 -4.29 17.07 8.98
C GLU A 53 -5.47 16.25 9.50
N PHE A 54 -5.20 15.18 10.25
CA PHE A 54 -6.22 14.32 10.80
C PHE A 54 -7.08 15.04 11.83
N HIS A 55 -6.50 15.90 12.68
CA HIS A 55 -7.27 16.75 13.60
C HIS A 55 -8.20 17.71 12.83
N GLN A 56 -7.71 18.36 11.77
CA GLN A 56 -8.54 19.23 10.93
C GLN A 56 -9.67 18.44 10.24
N LEU A 57 -9.41 17.21 9.83
CA LEU A 57 -10.39 16.33 9.21
C LEU A 57 -11.49 15.92 10.21
N LEU A 58 -11.12 15.61 11.45
CA LEU A 58 -12.07 15.33 12.54
C LEU A 58 -12.93 16.55 12.88
N GLU A 59 -12.34 17.75 12.93
CA GLU A 59 -13.08 18.99 13.14
C GLU A 59 -14.07 19.25 11.99
N ALA A 60 -13.64 19.08 10.74
CA ALA A 60 -14.52 19.21 9.58
C ALA A 60 -15.71 18.24 9.65
N ALA A 61 -15.48 16.99 10.03
CA ALA A 61 -16.53 15.98 10.15
C ALA A 61 -17.54 16.29 11.28
N THR A 62 -17.05 16.77 12.43
CA THR A 62 -17.90 17.03 13.61
C THR A 62 -18.66 18.36 13.54
N THR A 63 -18.22 19.28 12.67
CA THR A 63 -18.87 20.59 12.46
C THR A 63 -19.95 20.57 11.39
N LEU A 64 -20.12 19.46 10.67
CA LEU A 64 -21.23 19.26 9.75
C LEU A 64 -22.56 19.39 10.51
N LYS A 65 -23.42 20.32 10.06
CA LYS A 65 -24.73 20.60 10.67
C LYS A 65 -25.82 20.68 9.61
N GLY A 66 -26.99 20.13 9.93
CA GLY A 66 -28.19 20.24 9.09
C GLY A 66 -28.10 19.48 7.78
N THR A 67 -28.78 19.98 6.74
CA THR A 67 -28.68 19.45 5.38
C THR A 67 -27.38 19.94 4.75
N VAL A 68 -26.44 19.03 4.53
CA VAL A 68 -25.15 19.29 3.90
C VAL A 68 -25.23 18.95 2.42
N GLU A 69 -24.59 19.74 1.56
CA GLU A 69 -24.49 19.44 0.13
C GLU A 69 -23.75 18.12 -0.11
N SER A 70 -24.26 17.30 -1.05
CA SER A 70 -23.70 15.97 -1.33
C SER A 70 -22.20 16.01 -1.67
N ASP A 71 -21.76 17.01 -2.44
CA ASP A 71 -20.37 17.17 -2.84
C ASP A 71 -19.43 17.35 -1.65
N VAL A 72 -19.87 18.06 -0.61
CA VAL A 72 -19.09 18.25 0.63
C VAL A 72 -18.92 16.93 1.38
N VAL A 73 -19.98 16.11 1.41
CA VAL A 73 -19.95 14.79 2.06
C VAL A 73 -19.02 13.84 1.32
N LEU A 74 -19.07 13.83 -0.02
CA LEU A 74 -18.20 13.00 -0.86
C LEU A 74 -16.73 13.42 -0.75
N GLN A 75 -16.44 14.73 -0.76
CA GLN A 75 -15.08 15.23 -0.54
C GLN A 75 -14.54 14.85 0.84
N LEU A 76 -15.39 14.87 1.87
CA LEU A 76 -14.99 14.46 3.21
C LEU A 76 -14.66 12.97 3.26
N LYS A 77 -15.47 12.14 2.59
CA LYS A 77 -15.22 10.71 2.43
C LYS A 77 -13.90 10.43 1.71
N ASP A 78 -13.61 11.11 0.60
CA ASP A 78 -12.34 10.95 -0.12
C ASP A 78 -11.13 11.34 0.73
N ARG A 79 -11.26 12.39 1.55
CA ARG A 79 -10.21 12.77 2.50
C ARG A 79 -9.99 11.73 3.59
N PHE A 80 -11.04 11.07 4.07
CA PHE A 80 -10.90 9.97 5.03
C PHE A 80 -10.30 8.71 4.39
N ASP A 81 -10.63 8.39 3.15
CA ASP A 81 -9.99 7.29 2.41
C ASP A 81 -8.46 7.54 2.31
N ARG A 82 -8.05 8.74 1.90
CA ARG A 82 -6.63 9.14 1.86
C ARG A 82 -5.95 9.15 3.23
N ALA A 83 -6.67 9.57 4.27
CA ALA A 83 -6.15 9.52 5.63
C ALA A 83 -5.88 8.07 6.08
N TYR A 84 -6.70 7.11 5.64
CA TYR A 84 -6.47 5.69 5.92
C TYR A 84 -5.23 5.16 5.20
N GLU A 85 -5.08 5.52 3.92
CA GLU A 85 -3.88 5.21 3.12
C GLU A 85 -2.63 5.76 3.80
N THR A 86 -2.65 7.03 4.18
CA THR A 86 -1.54 7.70 4.84
C THR A 86 -1.18 6.99 6.15
N ALA A 87 -2.17 6.78 7.02
CA ALA A 87 -1.98 6.09 8.30
C ALA A 87 -1.43 4.66 8.16
N SER A 88 -1.53 4.04 6.98
CA SER A 88 -1.06 2.66 6.76
C SER A 88 0.45 2.55 6.54
N HIS A 89 1.14 3.65 6.20
CA HIS A 89 2.59 3.65 5.99
C HIS A 89 3.38 4.42 7.04
N LEU A 90 2.73 5.12 7.98
CA LEU A 90 3.41 5.88 9.03
C LEU A 90 4.11 5.00 10.07
N MET A 91 4.98 5.64 10.85
CA MET A 91 5.55 5.08 12.08
C MET A 91 4.51 5.04 13.22
N ASP A 92 4.88 4.40 14.33
CA ASP A 92 4.03 4.13 15.51
C ASP A 92 2.83 3.22 15.21
N ASP A 93 2.13 2.79 16.28
CA ASP A 93 0.89 2.03 16.12
C ASP A 93 -0.26 2.96 15.68
N GLN A 94 -0.56 2.93 14.38
CA GLN A 94 -1.67 3.66 13.78
C GLN A 94 -3.01 2.91 13.82
N THR A 95 -3.10 1.77 14.52
CA THR A 95 -4.36 1.02 14.68
C THR A 95 -5.50 1.90 15.22
N PRO A 96 -5.30 2.76 16.24
CA PRO A 96 -6.36 3.63 16.73
C PRO A 96 -6.86 4.64 15.68
N ALA A 97 -5.95 5.25 14.92
CA ALA A 97 -6.29 6.20 13.87
C ALA A 97 -7.08 5.51 12.74
N LYS A 98 -6.58 4.37 12.24
CA LYS A 98 -7.24 3.55 11.21
C LYS A 98 -8.64 3.11 11.64
N GLN A 99 -8.83 2.73 12.91
CA GLN A 99 -10.16 2.39 13.44
C GLN A 99 -11.10 3.60 13.54
N ALA A 100 -10.60 4.76 13.95
CA ALA A 100 -11.38 5.98 14.00
C ALA A 100 -11.85 6.41 12.59
N ILE A 101 -10.95 6.35 11.61
CA ILE A 101 -11.25 6.64 10.20
C ILE A 101 -12.35 5.72 9.67
N ARG A 102 -12.22 4.39 9.87
CA ARG A 102 -13.25 3.43 9.46
C ARG A 102 -14.62 3.73 10.05
N LYS A 103 -14.69 4.11 11.33
CA LYS A 103 -15.95 4.49 11.99
C LYS A 103 -16.54 5.76 11.38
N LEU A 104 -15.72 6.75 11.05
CA LEU A 104 -16.20 8.00 10.46
C LEU A 104 -16.68 7.80 9.02
N LEU A 105 -15.95 7.01 8.24
CA LEU A 105 -16.38 6.59 6.91
C LEU A 105 -17.72 5.87 6.94
N SER A 106 -17.93 4.94 7.88
CA SER A 106 -19.22 4.24 7.96
C SER A 106 -20.38 5.18 8.31
N PHE A 107 -20.16 6.17 9.18
CA PHE A 107 -21.17 7.21 9.45
C PHE A 107 -21.46 8.08 8.22
N ILE A 108 -20.42 8.48 7.49
CA ILE A 108 -20.57 9.26 6.26
C ILE A 108 -21.35 8.47 5.21
N MET A 109 -20.97 7.21 4.96
CA MET A 109 -21.63 6.35 3.98
C MET A 109 -23.08 6.04 4.38
N MET A 110 -23.39 5.94 5.68
CA MET A 110 -24.78 5.83 6.13
C MET A 110 -25.59 7.08 5.73
N ALA A 111 -25.03 8.29 5.87
CA ALA A 111 -25.70 9.51 5.45
C ALA A 111 -25.90 9.58 3.92
N VAL A 112 -24.89 9.17 3.15
CA VAL A 112 -24.97 9.09 1.67
C VAL A 112 -26.08 8.13 1.24
N ARG A 113 -26.14 6.94 1.85
CA ARG A 113 -27.20 5.94 1.59
C ARG A 113 -28.59 6.47 1.90
N GLN A 114 -28.76 7.22 2.99
CA GLN A 114 -30.04 7.86 3.30
C GLN A 114 -30.41 8.91 2.23
N GLY A 115 -29.42 9.68 1.74
CA GLY A 115 -29.60 10.65 0.67
C GLY A 115 -30.03 10.04 -0.67
N ALA A 116 -29.60 8.81 -0.97
CA ALA A 116 -29.99 8.07 -2.17
C ALA A 116 -31.48 7.63 -2.17
N GLY A 117 -32.16 7.66 -1.02
CA GLY A 117 -33.59 7.32 -0.93
C GLY A 117 -33.91 5.92 -1.44
N ASN A 118 -34.81 5.81 -2.42
CA ASN A 118 -35.24 4.53 -3.01
C ASN A 118 -34.53 4.19 -4.33
N ASP A 119 -33.46 4.90 -4.68
CA ASP A 119 -32.70 4.62 -5.91
C ASP A 119 -31.90 3.32 -5.77
N ALA A 120 -32.44 2.23 -6.31
CA ALA A 120 -31.83 0.91 -6.24
C ALA A 120 -30.47 0.83 -6.94
N GLN A 121 -30.27 1.60 -8.01
CA GLN A 121 -28.99 1.65 -8.72
C GLN A 121 -27.93 2.32 -7.84
N ALA A 122 -28.27 3.45 -7.22
CA ALA A 122 -27.37 4.14 -6.31
C ALA A 122 -26.97 3.26 -5.10
N HIS A 123 -27.90 2.51 -4.51
CA HIS A 123 -27.57 1.58 -3.43
C HIS A 123 -26.60 0.48 -3.88
N HIS A 124 -26.79 -0.05 -5.09
CA HIS A 124 -25.91 -1.06 -5.64
C HIS A 124 -24.48 -0.54 -5.87
N GLU A 125 -24.34 0.67 -6.39
CA GLU A 125 -23.03 1.33 -6.58
C GLU A 125 -22.32 1.57 -5.24
N LEU A 126 -23.07 2.01 -4.22
CA LEU A 126 -22.52 2.21 -2.87
C LEU A 126 -22.09 0.88 -2.21
N ASP A 127 -22.76 -0.23 -2.51
CA ASP A 127 -22.34 -1.56 -2.05
C ASP A 127 -21.03 -1.99 -2.72
N GLN A 128 -20.92 -1.81 -4.04
CA GLN A 128 -19.69 -2.12 -4.77
C GLN A 128 -18.51 -1.28 -4.28
N GLU A 129 -18.74 0.02 -4.05
CA GLU A 129 -17.71 0.92 -3.53
C GLU A 129 -17.24 0.52 -2.13
N GLU A 130 -18.16 0.13 -1.24
CA GLU A 130 -17.78 -0.35 0.10
C GLU A 130 -16.96 -1.64 0.03
N MET A 131 -17.36 -2.59 -0.81
CA MET A 131 -16.60 -3.82 -1.03
C MET A 131 -15.19 -3.55 -1.55
N ALA A 132 -15.06 -2.64 -2.53
CA ALA A 132 -13.76 -2.24 -3.06
C ALA A 132 -12.90 -1.57 -1.99
N ARG A 133 -13.49 -0.70 -1.16
CA ARG A 133 -12.79 -0.04 -0.06
C ARG A 133 -12.31 -1.02 1.00
N GLU A 134 -13.14 -1.98 1.40
CA GLU A 134 -12.74 -3.00 2.37
C GLU A 134 -11.59 -3.87 1.85
N ALA A 135 -11.64 -4.25 0.58
CA ALA A 135 -10.55 -4.98 -0.07
C ALA A 135 -9.25 -4.15 -0.09
N HIS A 136 -9.33 -2.88 -0.50
CA HIS A 136 -8.20 -1.94 -0.50
C HIS A 136 -7.60 -1.74 0.89
N PHE A 137 -8.44 -1.52 1.90
CA PHE A 137 -8.00 -1.36 3.29
C PHE A 137 -7.38 -2.63 3.87
N SER A 138 -7.79 -3.80 3.38
CA SER A 138 -7.20 -5.07 3.79
C SER A 138 -5.80 -5.25 3.20
N LEU A 139 -5.59 -4.84 1.95
CA LEU A 139 -4.27 -4.81 1.31
C LEU A 139 -3.30 -3.87 2.03
N LEU A 140 -3.76 -2.68 2.41
CA LEU A 140 -3.02 -1.70 3.23
C LEU A 140 -2.73 -2.17 4.68
N GLY A 141 -3.13 -3.39 5.04
CA GLY A 141 -2.65 -4.06 6.24
C GLY A 141 -1.20 -4.56 6.11
N SER A 142 -0.72 -4.79 4.89
CA SER A 142 0.69 -5.12 4.62
C SER A 142 1.53 -3.85 4.56
N THR A 143 2.64 -3.81 5.30
CA THR A 143 3.55 -2.67 5.29
C THR A 143 4.19 -2.45 3.92
N LEU A 144 4.51 -3.53 3.20
CA LEU A 144 5.04 -3.45 1.85
C LEU A 144 4.00 -2.86 0.88
N VAL A 145 2.75 -3.32 0.93
CA VAL A 145 1.70 -2.76 0.06
C VAL A 145 1.44 -1.30 0.38
N ALA A 146 1.38 -0.93 1.65
CA ALA A 146 1.23 0.46 2.06
C ALA A 146 2.39 1.33 1.57
N ASP A 147 3.63 0.83 1.62
CA ASP A 147 4.80 1.53 1.09
C ASP A 147 4.73 1.70 -0.44
N LEU A 148 4.29 0.67 -1.18
CA LEU A 148 4.21 0.71 -2.64
C LEU A 148 3.08 1.63 -3.15
N LEU A 149 1.98 1.72 -2.42
CA LEU A 149 0.84 2.56 -2.77
C LEU A 149 0.98 4.02 -2.28
N ASN A 150 1.96 4.30 -1.41
CA ASN A 150 2.27 5.66 -1.00
C ASN A 150 2.74 6.49 -2.22
N PRO A 151 2.06 7.60 -2.58
CA PRO A 151 2.51 8.47 -3.67
C PRO A 151 3.92 9.03 -3.48
N GLU A 152 4.32 9.25 -2.23
CA GLU A 152 5.64 9.73 -1.83
C GLU A 152 6.53 8.58 -1.33
N SER A 153 6.32 7.37 -1.87
CA SER A 153 7.05 6.17 -1.45
C SER A 153 8.56 6.39 -1.47
N PRO A 154 9.29 5.96 -0.42
CA PRO A 154 10.75 5.93 -0.46
C PRO A 154 11.28 4.88 -1.45
N ILE A 155 10.45 3.89 -1.86
CA ILE A 155 10.82 2.86 -2.83
C ILE A 155 10.84 3.48 -4.23
N GLN A 156 12.03 3.73 -4.77
CA GLN A 156 12.17 4.26 -6.12
C GLN A 156 11.85 3.21 -7.20
N PRO A 157 11.49 3.60 -8.43
CA PRO A 157 11.13 2.64 -9.49
C PRO A 157 12.22 1.60 -9.80
N ASP A 158 13.50 1.98 -9.74
CA ASP A 158 14.66 1.10 -9.91
C ASP A 158 14.90 0.18 -8.70
N GLU A 159 14.30 0.49 -7.56
CA GLU A 159 14.38 -0.26 -6.31
C GLU A 159 13.18 -1.21 -6.10
N LEU A 160 12.17 -1.15 -6.98
CA LEU A 160 10.98 -2.01 -6.91
C LEU A 160 11.34 -3.50 -6.99
N ILE A 161 12.11 -3.90 -8.00
CA ILE A 161 12.48 -5.31 -8.20
C ILE A 161 13.31 -5.86 -7.03
N PRO A 162 14.39 -5.18 -6.57
CA PRO A 162 15.11 -5.58 -5.36
C PRO A 162 14.22 -5.71 -4.13
N THR A 163 13.26 -4.80 -3.98
CA THR A 163 12.29 -4.81 -2.87
C THR A 163 11.40 -6.05 -2.92
N LEU A 164 10.76 -6.34 -4.07
CA LEU A 164 9.89 -7.51 -4.21
C LEU A 164 10.67 -8.82 -4.05
N LEU A 165 11.86 -8.93 -4.65
CA LEU A 165 12.68 -10.15 -4.59
C LEU A 165 13.26 -10.45 -3.19
N SER A 166 13.36 -9.43 -2.33
CA SER A 166 13.80 -9.59 -0.92
C SER A 166 12.66 -9.70 0.09
N SER A 167 11.41 -9.62 -0.37
CA SER A 167 10.24 -9.67 0.50
C SER A 167 9.90 -11.09 0.94
N SER A 168 9.22 -11.22 2.07
CA SER A 168 8.64 -12.51 2.48
C SER A 168 7.57 -12.95 1.47
N LYS A 169 7.32 -14.26 1.34
CA LYS A 169 6.31 -14.78 0.41
C LYS A 169 4.90 -14.27 0.71
N ASP A 170 4.57 -14.10 1.99
CA ASP A 170 3.26 -13.61 2.42
C ASP A 170 3.04 -12.14 2.03
N GLU A 171 4.04 -11.28 2.27
CA GLU A 171 3.98 -9.87 1.84
C GLU A 171 4.02 -9.74 0.31
N LEU A 172 4.84 -10.56 -0.33
CA LEU A 172 4.95 -10.58 -1.79
C LEU A 172 3.62 -10.95 -2.44
N GLN A 173 2.93 -11.99 -1.96
CA GLN A 173 1.64 -12.38 -2.50
C GLN A 173 0.60 -11.25 -2.42
N LEU A 174 0.63 -10.44 -1.35
CA LEU A 174 -0.23 -9.27 -1.23
C LEU A 174 0.20 -8.15 -2.19
N ALA A 175 1.51 -7.89 -2.29
CA ALA A 175 2.06 -6.91 -3.23
C ALA A 175 1.80 -7.26 -4.70
N LEU A 176 1.80 -8.54 -5.09
CA LEU A 176 1.52 -8.89 -6.49
C LEU A 176 0.07 -8.59 -6.92
N GLN A 177 -0.87 -8.46 -5.97
CA GLN A 177 -2.28 -8.16 -6.27
C GLN A 177 -2.52 -6.74 -6.77
N ILE A 178 -1.60 -5.79 -6.51
CA ILE A 178 -1.76 -4.40 -6.95
C ILE A 178 -1.29 -4.16 -8.39
N PHE A 179 -0.70 -5.17 -9.03
CA PHE A 179 -0.16 -5.07 -10.39
C PHE A 179 -1.03 -5.82 -11.39
N ASP A 180 -1.20 -5.24 -12.58
CA ASP A 180 -1.84 -5.92 -13.69
C ASP A 180 -0.90 -6.94 -14.37
N GLU A 181 -1.44 -7.76 -15.27
CA GLU A 181 -0.70 -8.79 -16.00
C GLU A 181 0.51 -8.24 -16.77
N VAL A 182 0.37 -7.06 -17.38
CA VAL A 182 1.44 -6.42 -18.17
C VAL A 182 2.58 -5.98 -17.25
N GLN A 183 2.23 -5.38 -16.11
CA GLN A 183 3.18 -4.98 -15.08
C GLN A 183 3.89 -6.20 -14.47
N LEU A 184 3.16 -7.28 -14.16
CA LEU A 184 3.73 -8.53 -13.64
C LEU A 184 4.77 -9.11 -14.62
N LEU A 185 4.45 -9.20 -15.91
CA LEU A 185 5.37 -9.72 -16.93
C LEU A 185 6.62 -8.84 -17.09
N ALA A 186 6.46 -7.51 -17.02
CA ALA A 186 7.59 -6.57 -17.05
C ALA A 186 8.49 -6.79 -15.83
N MET A 187 7.91 -6.91 -14.63
CA MET A 187 8.67 -7.16 -13.40
C MET A 187 9.41 -8.51 -13.42
N LEU A 188 8.81 -9.57 -13.97
CA LEU A 188 9.49 -10.86 -14.14
C LEU A 188 10.71 -10.71 -15.05
N THR A 189 10.55 -10.00 -16.16
CA THR A 189 11.63 -9.73 -17.12
C THR A 189 12.79 -8.96 -16.47
N ASP A 190 12.47 -7.91 -15.71
CA ASP A 190 13.48 -7.11 -15.03
C ASP A 190 14.12 -7.84 -13.84
N GLY A 191 13.35 -8.71 -13.16
CA GLY A 191 13.84 -9.65 -12.17
C GLY A 191 14.89 -10.60 -12.72
N VAL A 192 14.63 -11.25 -13.86
CA VAL A 192 15.62 -12.12 -14.53
C VAL A 192 16.89 -11.34 -14.84
N LYS A 193 16.78 -10.18 -15.51
CA LYS A 193 17.95 -9.36 -15.86
C LYS A 193 18.78 -9.00 -14.64
N ARG A 194 18.12 -8.62 -13.54
CA ARG A 194 18.78 -8.24 -12.30
C ARG A 194 19.57 -9.41 -11.70
N LEU A 195 18.94 -10.57 -11.59
CA LEU A 195 19.58 -11.75 -11.00
C LEU A 195 20.71 -12.30 -11.87
N GLU A 196 20.55 -12.30 -13.19
CA GLU A 196 21.62 -12.66 -14.13
C GLU A 196 22.81 -11.70 -14.02
N HIS A 197 22.56 -10.40 -13.92
CA HIS A 197 23.62 -9.40 -13.73
C HIS A 197 24.42 -9.66 -12.44
N LEU A 198 23.74 -9.93 -11.33
CA LEU A 198 24.40 -10.26 -10.06
C LEU A 198 25.22 -11.54 -10.18
N GLN A 199 24.67 -12.58 -10.80
CA GLN A 199 25.36 -13.85 -11.00
C GLN A 199 26.61 -13.70 -11.89
N GLN A 200 26.54 -12.89 -12.95
CA GLN A 200 27.68 -12.57 -13.81
C GLN A 200 28.80 -11.84 -13.04
N ASN A 201 28.43 -11.04 -12.03
CA ASN A 201 29.36 -10.37 -11.13
C ASN A 201 29.80 -11.26 -9.95
N GLY A 202 29.46 -12.56 -9.96
CA GLY A 202 29.84 -13.53 -8.93
C GLY A 202 29.03 -13.45 -7.63
N ILE A 203 27.92 -12.72 -7.63
CA ILE A 203 27.01 -12.61 -6.49
C ILE A 203 25.88 -13.62 -6.65
N HIS A 204 25.83 -14.61 -5.76
CA HIS A 204 24.83 -15.66 -5.78
C HIS A 204 23.70 -15.36 -4.80
N VAL A 205 22.47 -15.29 -5.30
CA VAL A 205 21.25 -14.93 -4.56
C VAL A 205 20.16 -15.97 -4.81
N GLU A 206 20.34 -17.18 -4.28
CA GLU A 206 19.46 -18.33 -4.53
C GLU A 206 18.02 -18.09 -4.07
N GLU A 207 17.84 -17.47 -2.90
CA GLU A 207 16.50 -17.13 -2.38
C GLU A 207 15.76 -16.20 -3.33
N ALA A 208 16.44 -15.22 -3.93
CA ALA A 208 15.81 -14.29 -4.87
C ALA A 208 15.34 -14.98 -6.16
N TRP A 209 16.04 -16.01 -6.63
CA TRP A 209 15.56 -16.85 -7.74
C TRP A 209 14.30 -17.64 -7.36
N GLN A 210 14.22 -18.15 -6.13
CA GLN A 210 13.01 -18.82 -5.64
C GLN A 210 11.84 -17.85 -5.52
N THR A 211 12.10 -16.61 -5.08
CA THR A 211 11.11 -15.54 -5.05
C THR A 211 10.61 -15.17 -6.45
N LEU A 212 11.52 -15.06 -7.42
CA LEU A 212 11.15 -14.82 -8.81
C LEU A 212 10.29 -15.95 -9.40
N ALA A 213 10.63 -17.21 -9.09
CA ALA A 213 9.82 -18.36 -9.50
C ALA A 213 8.41 -18.34 -8.85
N PHE A 214 8.30 -17.88 -7.60
CA PHE A 214 7.02 -17.66 -6.96
C PHE A 214 6.19 -16.58 -7.68
N MET A 215 6.82 -15.45 -8.03
CA MET A 215 6.16 -14.39 -8.81
C MET A 215 5.66 -14.91 -10.16
N GLN A 216 6.46 -15.76 -10.82
CA GLN A 216 6.08 -16.37 -12.09
C GLN A 216 4.84 -17.25 -11.94
N GLY A 217 4.84 -18.16 -10.96
CA GLY A 217 3.69 -19.02 -10.69
C GLY A 217 2.43 -18.24 -10.33
N TYR A 218 2.57 -17.12 -9.60
CA TYR A 218 1.46 -16.21 -9.32
C TYR A 218 0.90 -15.58 -10.61
N ALA A 219 1.77 -15.04 -11.47
CA ALA A 219 1.34 -14.39 -12.71
C ALA A 219 0.63 -15.37 -13.67
N GLU A 220 1.11 -16.62 -13.77
CA GLU A 220 0.47 -17.67 -14.55
C GLU A 220 -0.94 -17.97 -14.01
N PHE A 221 -1.08 -18.15 -12.69
CA PHE A 221 -2.37 -18.39 -12.06
C PHE A 221 -3.35 -17.21 -12.22
N ALA A 222 -2.87 -15.97 -12.04
CA ALA A 222 -3.69 -14.77 -12.20
C ALA A 222 -4.16 -14.60 -13.66
N GLY A 223 -3.30 -14.88 -14.64
CA GLY A 223 -3.65 -14.86 -16.06
C GLY A 223 -4.69 -15.91 -16.44
N GLU A 224 -4.63 -17.11 -15.86
CA GLU A 224 -5.64 -18.16 -16.06
C GLU A 224 -7.02 -17.74 -15.51
N LEU A 225 -7.07 -17.11 -14.33
CA LEU A 225 -8.31 -16.58 -13.76
C LEU A 225 -8.91 -15.46 -14.62
N GLY A 226 -8.08 -14.50 -15.07
CA GLY A 226 -8.53 -13.41 -15.94
C GLY A 226 -9.07 -13.88 -17.30
N ASN A 227 -8.55 -14.99 -17.83
CA ASN A 227 -9.06 -15.60 -19.05
C ASN A 227 -10.35 -16.42 -18.82
N SER A 228 -10.51 -17.02 -17.64
CA SER A 228 -11.73 -17.75 -17.24
C SER A 228 -12.94 -16.83 -17.05
N GLU A 229 -12.74 -15.65 -16.44
CA GLU A 229 -13.81 -14.66 -16.25
C GLU A 229 -14.26 -14.02 -17.58
N LYS A 230 -13.33 -13.78 -18.52
CA LYS A 230 -13.65 -13.29 -19.87
C LYS A 230 -14.38 -14.33 -20.75
N ALA A 231 -14.36 -15.61 -20.38
CA ALA A 231 -14.96 -16.70 -21.14
C ALA A 231 -16.42 -17.02 -20.75
N GLN A 232 -17.04 -16.30 -19.80
CA GLN A 232 -18.47 -16.47 -19.50
C GLN A 232 -19.32 -15.72 -20.55
N PRO A 233 -20.08 -16.41 -21.42
CA PRO A 233 -21.00 -15.73 -22.32
C PRO A 233 -22.13 -15.10 -21.52
N VAL A 234 -22.39 -13.82 -21.78
CA VAL A 234 -23.62 -13.12 -21.40
C VAL A 234 -24.79 -13.97 -21.87
N LYS A 235 -25.49 -14.61 -20.93
CA LYS A 235 -26.76 -15.27 -21.24
C LYS A 235 -27.80 -14.18 -21.43
N GLU A 236 -28.19 -13.98 -22.69
CA GLU A 236 -29.41 -13.25 -23.09
C GLU A 236 -30.68 -13.87 -22.47
#